data_AF-A0A2A9ND72-F1
#
_entry.id   AF-A0A2A9ND72-F1
#
_cell.length_a   1.000
_cell.length_b   1.000
_cell.length_c   1.000
_cell.angle_alpha   90.00
_cell.angle_beta   90.00
_cell.angle_gamma   90.00
#
_symmetry.space_group_name_H-M   'P 1'
#
loop_
_entity.id
_entity.type
_entity.pdbx_description
1 polymer ?
#
loop_
_entity_poly.entity_id
_entity_poly.type
_entity_poly.pdbx_seq_one_letter_code
_entity_poly.pdbx_strand_id
1 'polypeptide(L)'
;MNQDQHTTPWAGVDKYRTTQAIVWSCLSTMFLCTWVALHPDVLDSSHRRFRYWWYRGVKRAGLTLVALIAPEYILLDAYGTWRNACNMVQEIHDMFPDCQWTEVHTQFVCMGGFRLVRVDRTSYQLEEHWFLCELSRGSIDLPEVTEKGILDKSKGDVVSKGVTMVQTTYFVLQCIHRAARGLVVTELELTAVAHTLFSVMIYFFWWNKPLNVEVPIEVHEKSLPWIAPPSSPAGGSSVHAEDVNLLTGQCKRQLSLRVRMGLGCYNASGTAVDFLRFTLIFFLGRLFGAVHCLAWNTHFPTRAASIVWRVSVLMVTFCPFISYVIPHIRWIHIGSVYVIFAVYCVARVCLLVLSFYSLQSLPFDAHVALSWTSYLLHF
;
A
#
# COMPACT_ATOMS: atom_id res chain seq x y z
N MET A 1 -19.63 -47.70 50.40
CA MET A 1 -18.59 -46.79 49.86
C MET A 1 -18.17 -47.32 48.51
N ASN A 2 -18.69 -46.74 47.44
CA ASN A 2 -17.88 -46.26 46.30
C ASN A 2 -18.82 -45.45 45.40
N GLN A 3 -18.40 -44.21 45.16
CA GLN A 3 -19.18 -43.12 44.61
C GLN A 3 -19.51 -43.37 43.14
N ASP A 4 -20.79 -43.18 42.80
CA ASP A 4 -21.24 -42.94 41.44
C ASP A 4 -20.61 -41.63 40.94
N GLN A 5 -19.62 -41.76 40.06
CA GLN A 5 -19.13 -40.63 39.27
C GLN A 5 -20.22 -40.24 38.27
N HIS A 6 -21.08 -39.31 38.67
CA HIS A 6 -21.81 -38.48 37.72
C HIS A 6 -20.80 -37.69 36.90
N THR A 7 -20.36 -38.24 35.78
CA THR A 7 -19.76 -37.45 34.71
C THR A 7 -20.84 -36.52 34.19
N THR A 8 -20.75 -35.25 34.56
CA THR A 8 -21.62 -34.21 34.01
C THR A 8 -21.40 -34.15 32.50
N PRO A 9 -22.45 -34.24 31.65
CA PRO A 9 -22.34 -34.19 30.19
C PRO A 9 -21.77 -32.88 29.63
N TRP A 10 -21.49 -31.91 30.51
CA TRP A 10 -21.10 -30.54 30.18
C TRP A 10 -19.57 -30.30 30.22
N ALA A 11 -18.75 -31.36 30.39
CA ALA A 11 -17.28 -31.24 30.43
C ALA A 11 -16.63 -30.97 29.06
N GLY A 12 -17.43 -30.73 28.01
CA GLY A 12 -16.98 -30.37 26.66
C GLY A 12 -17.81 -29.26 26.04
N VAL A 13 -18.20 -28.23 26.81
CA VAL A 13 -18.88 -27.06 26.23
C VAL A 13 -17.90 -26.37 25.28
N ASP A 14 -18.12 -26.57 23.98
CA ASP A 14 -17.61 -25.70 22.93
C ASP A 14 -17.96 -24.26 23.34
N LYS A 15 -16.94 -23.46 23.68
CA LYS A 15 -17.16 -22.05 23.99
C LYS A 15 -17.82 -21.41 22.76
N TYR A 16 -18.89 -20.66 22.95
CA TYR A 16 -19.53 -19.92 21.86
C TYR A 16 -18.84 -18.56 21.70
N ARG A 17 -18.63 -18.13 20.46
CA ARG A 17 -18.23 -16.75 20.16
C ARG A 17 -19.46 -15.89 19.90
N THR A 18 -19.51 -14.71 20.51
CA THR A 18 -20.61 -13.76 20.29
C THR A 18 -20.47 -13.07 18.93
N THR A 19 -21.59 -12.60 18.37
CA THR A 19 -21.56 -11.76 17.15
C THR A 19 -20.67 -10.53 17.35
N GLN A 20 -20.68 -9.94 18.55
CA GLN A 20 -19.81 -8.81 18.90
C GLN A 20 -18.33 -9.17 18.81
N ALA A 21 -17.92 -10.36 19.26
CA ALA A 21 -16.54 -10.83 19.12
C ALA A 21 -16.14 -11.00 17.64
N ILE A 22 -17.05 -11.52 16.81
CA ILE A 22 -16.82 -11.61 15.34
C ILE A 22 -16.61 -10.20 14.77
N VAL A 23 -17.52 -9.26 15.07
CA VAL A 23 -17.43 -7.89 14.60
C VAL A 23 -16.12 -7.22 15.04
N TRP A 24 -15.77 -7.33 16.32
CA TRP A 24 -14.56 -6.72 16.86
C TRP A 24 -13.29 -7.30 16.25
N SER A 25 -13.20 -8.62 16.13
CA SER A 25 -12.04 -9.27 15.50
C SER A 25 -11.87 -8.86 14.03
N CYS A 26 -12.95 -8.77 13.26
CA CYS A 26 -12.90 -8.33 11.86
C CYS A 26 -12.52 -6.85 11.73
N LEU A 27 -13.19 -5.97 12.49
CA LEU A 27 -12.95 -4.53 12.44
C LEU A 27 -11.55 -4.17 12.91
N SER A 28 -11.08 -4.74 14.01
CA SER A 28 -9.72 -4.53 14.51
C SER A 28 -8.68 -5.02 13.51
N THR A 29 -8.89 -6.19 12.90
CA THR A 29 -7.96 -6.74 11.89
C THR A 29 -7.92 -5.85 10.65
N MET A 30 -9.07 -5.47 10.09
CA MET A 30 -9.14 -4.56 8.93
C MET A 30 -8.48 -3.22 9.23
N PHE A 31 -8.76 -2.64 10.40
CA PHE A 31 -8.19 -1.37 10.80
C PHE A 31 -6.67 -1.47 10.98
N LEU A 32 -6.19 -2.44 11.77
CA LEU A 32 -4.76 -2.59 12.08
C LEU A 32 -3.94 -2.92 10.84
N CYS A 33 -4.41 -3.83 9.98
CA CYS A 33 -3.68 -4.21 8.77
C CYS A 33 -3.60 -3.04 7.79
N THR A 34 -4.70 -2.31 7.62
CA THR A 34 -4.75 -1.15 6.71
C THR A 34 -3.94 0.02 7.26
N TRP A 35 -4.11 0.36 8.54
CA TRP A 35 -3.45 1.50 9.17
C TRP A 35 -1.93 1.41 9.16
N VAL A 36 -1.40 0.20 9.35
CA VAL A 36 0.04 -0.08 9.34
C VAL A 36 0.57 -0.22 7.92
N ALA A 37 -0.18 -0.81 7.00
CA ALA A 37 0.25 -0.91 5.60
C ALA A 37 0.33 0.48 4.92
N LEU A 38 -0.45 1.45 5.36
CA LEU A 38 -0.46 2.79 4.79
C LEU A 38 0.71 3.64 5.28
N HIS A 39 1.49 4.14 4.32
CA HIS A 39 2.63 5.02 4.56
C HIS A 39 2.35 6.39 3.90
N PRO A 40 1.68 7.32 4.60
CA PRO A 40 1.28 8.61 4.05
C PRO A 40 2.49 9.48 3.68
N ASP A 41 2.35 10.27 2.63
CA ASP A 41 3.39 11.20 2.19
C ASP A 41 3.62 12.33 3.20
N VAL A 42 4.81 12.92 3.14
CA VAL A 42 5.19 14.03 4.02
C VAL A 42 4.31 15.22 3.71
N LEU A 43 3.71 15.80 4.76
CA LEU A 43 2.90 17.01 4.62
C LEU A 43 3.78 18.24 4.72
N ASP A 44 3.52 19.24 3.87
CA ASP A 44 4.16 20.54 3.98
C ASP A 44 3.81 21.22 5.32
N SER A 45 4.84 21.53 6.09
CA SER A 45 4.74 21.90 7.50
C SER A 45 4.45 23.38 7.78
N SER A 46 3.80 24.12 6.87
CA SER A 46 3.63 25.58 7.03
C SER A 46 2.64 26.02 8.13
N HIS A 47 2.04 25.08 8.86
CA HIS A 47 0.90 25.31 9.77
C HIS A 47 1.29 25.24 11.27
N ARG A 48 0.56 26.00 12.11
CA ARG A 48 0.69 25.96 13.59
C ARG A 48 0.58 24.53 14.15
N ARG A 49 1.42 24.18 15.14
CA ARG A 49 1.64 22.83 15.68
C ARG A 49 0.36 22.02 15.95
N PHE A 50 -0.63 22.57 16.65
CA PHE A 50 -1.88 21.85 16.95
C PHE A 50 -2.73 21.56 15.69
N ARG A 51 -2.88 22.56 14.80
CA ARG A 51 -3.63 22.42 13.55
C ARG A 51 -2.98 21.38 12.63
N TYR A 52 -1.65 21.30 12.64
CA TYR A 52 -0.89 20.30 11.92
C TYR A 52 -1.20 18.87 12.40
N TRP A 53 -1.19 18.59 13.71
CA TRP A 53 -1.48 17.25 14.25
C TRP A 53 -2.91 16.79 13.93
N TRP A 54 -3.90 17.66 14.11
CA TRP A 54 -5.29 17.37 13.74
C TRP A 54 -5.42 17.10 12.23
N TYR A 55 -4.86 17.98 11.39
CA TYR A 55 -4.92 17.82 9.94
C TYR A 55 -4.23 16.55 9.46
N ARG A 56 -3.07 16.20 10.03
CA ARG A 56 -2.34 14.96 9.75
C ARG A 56 -3.16 13.73 10.13
N GLY A 57 -3.78 13.75 11.31
CA GLY A 57 -4.68 12.70 11.76
C GLY A 57 -5.88 12.51 10.82
N VAL A 58 -6.54 13.59 10.44
CA VAL A 58 -7.68 13.58 9.50
C VAL A 58 -7.27 13.10 8.11
N LYS A 59 -6.14 13.58 7.57
CA LYS A 59 -5.61 13.11 6.28
C LYS A 59 -5.33 11.61 6.31
N ARG A 60 -4.69 11.12 7.37
CA ARG A 60 -4.38 9.69 7.52
C ARG A 60 -5.64 8.84 7.71
N ALA A 61 -6.60 9.31 8.49
CA ALA A 61 -7.89 8.66 8.65
C ALA A 61 -8.66 8.63 7.32
N GLY A 62 -8.64 9.72 6.56
CA GLY A 62 -9.20 9.79 5.21
C GLY A 62 -8.55 8.79 4.26
N LEU A 63 -7.21 8.70 4.25
CA LEU A 63 -6.48 7.71 3.45
C LEU A 63 -6.83 6.27 3.87
N THR A 64 -6.99 6.03 5.17
CA THR A 64 -7.43 4.73 5.70
C THR A 64 -8.84 4.40 5.23
N LEU A 65 -9.76 5.36 5.24
CA LEU A 65 -11.12 5.17 4.73
C LEU A 65 -11.13 4.88 3.22
N VAL A 66 -10.31 5.60 2.45
CA VAL A 66 -10.11 5.31 1.02
C VAL A 66 -9.55 3.90 0.84
N ALA A 67 -8.60 3.46 1.65
CA ALA A 67 -8.06 2.11 1.57
C ALA A 67 -9.06 1.01 1.97
N LEU A 68 -10.02 1.30 2.86
CA LEU A 68 -11.12 0.37 3.17
C LEU A 68 -12.15 0.30 2.02
N ILE A 69 -12.43 1.44 1.37
CA ILE A 69 -13.38 1.51 0.26
C ILE A 69 -12.76 1.03 -1.05
N ALA A 70 -11.50 1.32 -1.32
CA ALA A 70 -10.81 1.06 -2.59
C ALA A 70 -9.35 0.61 -2.37
N PRO A 71 -9.12 -0.55 -1.72
CA PRO A 71 -7.77 -1.05 -1.44
C PRO A 71 -6.95 -1.32 -2.70
N GLU A 72 -7.58 -1.67 -3.82
CA GLU A 72 -6.92 -1.85 -5.11
C GLU A 72 -6.34 -0.54 -5.67
N TYR A 73 -7.00 0.60 -5.43
CA TYR A 73 -6.48 1.89 -5.87
C TYR A 73 -5.18 2.21 -5.14
N ILE A 74 -5.17 2.02 -3.82
CA ILE A 74 -3.97 2.18 -2.99
C ILE A 74 -2.88 1.18 -3.37
N LEU A 75 -3.24 -0.05 -3.69
CA LEU A 75 -2.28 -1.06 -4.16
C LEU A 75 -1.60 -0.64 -5.47
N LEU A 76 -2.36 -0.09 -6.42
CA LEU A 76 -1.82 0.39 -7.70
C LEU A 76 -0.92 1.62 -7.52
N ASP A 77 -1.30 2.52 -6.61
CA ASP A 77 -0.48 3.66 -6.21
C ASP A 77 0.83 3.21 -5.55
N ALA A 78 0.76 2.26 -4.63
CA ALA A 78 1.94 1.69 -3.97
C ALA A 78 2.88 1.01 -4.97
N TYR A 79 2.32 0.23 -5.91
CA TYR A 79 3.07 -0.38 -7.01
C TYR A 79 3.74 0.67 -7.91
N GLY A 80 3.03 1.74 -8.25
CA GLY A 80 3.56 2.85 -9.05
C GLY A 80 4.75 3.53 -8.37
N THR A 81 4.56 3.92 -7.12
CA THR A 81 5.59 4.56 -6.28
C THR A 81 6.83 3.66 -6.15
N TRP A 82 6.65 2.36 -5.89
CA TRP A 82 7.78 1.43 -5.74
C TRP A 82 8.58 1.28 -7.04
N ARG A 83 7.89 1.12 -8.17
CA ARG A 83 8.50 1.04 -9.52
C ARG A 83 9.31 2.29 -9.84
N ASN A 84 8.73 3.46 -9.62
CA ASN A 84 9.38 4.75 -9.84
C ASN A 84 10.63 4.91 -8.96
N ALA A 85 10.50 4.61 -7.66
CA ALA A 85 11.62 4.65 -6.73
C ALA A 85 12.76 3.71 -7.13
N CYS A 86 12.45 2.52 -7.68
CA CYS A 86 13.46 1.58 -8.17
C CYS A 86 14.21 2.11 -9.40
N ASN A 87 13.49 2.74 -10.34
CA ASN A 87 14.11 3.41 -11.49
C ASN A 87 15.02 4.55 -11.03
N MET A 88 14.55 5.37 -10.09
CA MET A 88 15.33 6.48 -9.55
C MET A 88 16.61 6.03 -8.82
N VAL A 89 16.63 4.83 -8.21
CA VAL A 89 17.89 4.28 -7.64
C VAL A 89 18.92 4.11 -8.75
N GLN A 90 18.51 3.55 -9.89
CA GLN A 90 19.40 3.36 -11.02
C GLN A 90 19.89 4.70 -11.56
N GLU A 91 18.99 5.67 -11.81
CA GLU A 91 19.39 6.99 -12.32
C GLU A 91 20.40 7.70 -11.40
N ILE A 92 20.20 7.61 -10.08
CA ILE A 92 21.14 8.21 -9.11
C ILE A 92 22.47 7.47 -9.09
N HIS A 93 22.48 6.14 -9.19
CA HIS A 93 23.73 5.36 -9.27
C HIS A 93 24.49 5.61 -10.58
N ASP A 94 23.77 5.83 -11.68
CA ASP A 94 24.35 6.17 -12.98
C ASP A 94 24.96 7.59 -12.97
N MET A 95 24.34 8.54 -12.27
CA MET A 95 24.88 9.90 -12.08
C MET A 95 26.01 9.97 -11.03
N PHE A 96 25.91 9.19 -9.95
CA PHE A 96 26.82 9.21 -8.80
C PHE A 96 27.24 7.78 -8.41
N PRO A 97 28.25 7.20 -9.10
CA PRO A 97 28.66 5.81 -8.89
C PRO A 97 29.09 5.47 -7.45
N ASP A 98 29.66 6.45 -6.73
CA ASP A 98 30.18 6.26 -5.37
C ASP A 98 29.12 6.46 -4.27
N CYS A 99 27.89 6.85 -4.63
CA CYS A 99 26.88 7.16 -3.64
C CYS A 99 26.38 5.93 -2.88
N GLN A 100 25.94 6.14 -1.64
CA GLN A 100 25.41 5.09 -0.75
C GLN A 100 23.88 5.02 -0.74
N TRP A 101 23.24 5.62 -1.74
CA TRP A 101 21.80 5.70 -1.81
C TRP A 101 21.18 4.33 -2.08
N THR A 102 20.07 4.07 -1.41
CA THR A 102 19.32 2.81 -1.45
C THR A 102 17.85 3.10 -1.78
N GLU A 103 17.05 2.06 -1.96
CA GLU A 103 15.59 2.19 -2.20
C GLU A 103 14.89 3.05 -1.13
N VAL A 104 15.39 3.04 0.12
CA VAL A 104 14.84 3.87 1.20
C VAL A 104 14.98 5.36 0.87
N HIS A 105 16.11 5.78 0.31
CA HIS A 105 16.35 7.18 -0.04
C HIS A 105 15.44 7.62 -1.18
N THR A 106 15.28 6.79 -2.21
CA THR A 106 14.43 7.14 -3.35
C THR A 106 12.94 7.07 -3.01
N GLN A 107 12.51 6.12 -2.17
CA GLN A 107 11.15 6.14 -1.62
C GLN A 107 10.91 7.35 -0.71
N PHE A 108 11.95 7.81 0.00
CA PHE A 108 11.90 9.06 0.77
C PHE A 108 11.76 10.29 -0.14
N VAL A 109 12.42 10.33 -1.30
CA VAL A 109 12.18 11.36 -2.33
C VAL A 109 10.72 11.28 -2.84
N CYS A 110 10.25 10.09 -3.25
CA CYS A 110 8.89 9.93 -3.80
C CYS A 110 7.79 10.35 -2.82
N MET A 111 7.99 10.19 -1.51
CA MET A 111 7.03 10.64 -0.49
C MET A 111 7.13 12.15 -0.16
N GLY A 112 7.94 12.91 -0.92
CA GLY A 112 8.19 14.34 -0.67
C GLY A 112 9.07 14.60 0.54
N GLY A 113 10.00 13.69 0.87
CA GLY A 113 10.85 13.77 2.04
C GLY A 113 11.89 14.89 2.01
N PHE A 114 12.09 15.57 0.88
CA PHE A 114 13.03 16.70 0.74
C PHE A 114 12.31 18.02 0.47
N ARG A 115 12.86 19.10 1.00
CA ARG A 115 12.41 20.48 0.75
C ARG A 115 13.57 21.28 0.22
N LEU A 116 13.41 21.92 -0.95
CA LEU A 116 14.40 22.86 -1.46
C LEU A 116 14.22 24.20 -0.74
N VAL A 117 15.33 24.76 -0.27
CA VAL A 117 15.41 26.15 0.22
C VAL A 117 16.23 26.94 -0.79
N ARG A 118 15.57 27.85 -1.49
CA ARG A 118 16.18 28.75 -2.47
C ARG A 118 16.97 29.87 -1.80
N VAL A 119 17.83 30.53 -2.57
CA VAL A 119 18.66 31.66 -2.11
C VAL A 119 17.78 32.85 -1.65
N ASP A 120 16.61 33.03 -2.24
CA ASP A 120 15.62 34.06 -1.88
C ASP A 120 14.82 33.73 -0.59
N ARG A 121 15.18 32.65 0.11
CA ARG A 121 14.52 32.11 1.31
C ARG A 121 13.11 31.58 1.07
N THR A 122 12.69 31.41 -0.19
CA THR A 122 11.50 30.62 -0.49
C THR A 122 11.83 29.14 -0.35
N SER A 123 10.86 28.35 0.11
CA SER A 123 11.04 26.91 0.25
C SER A 123 9.84 26.16 -0.28
N TYR A 124 10.07 25.09 -1.05
CA TYR A 124 9.02 24.21 -1.54
C TYR A 124 9.44 22.76 -1.40
N GLN A 125 8.45 21.90 -1.21
CA GLN A 125 8.66 20.45 -1.14
C GLN A 125 9.04 19.94 -2.53
N LEU A 126 10.12 19.16 -2.60
CA LEU A 126 10.59 18.57 -3.86
C LEU A 126 9.81 17.28 -4.12
N GLU A 127 8.98 17.29 -5.14
CA GLU A 127 8.39 16.07 -5.70
C GLU A 127 9.44 15.32 -6.54
N GLU A 128 9.20 14.03 -6.77
CA GLU A 128 10.11 13.09 -7.46
C GLU A 128 10.76 13.67 -8.72
N HIS A 129 9.95 14.16 -9.65
CA HIS A 129 10.45 14.67 -10.94
C HIS A 129 11.27 15.95 -10.78
N TRP A 130 10.89 16.85 -9.86
CA TRP A 130 11.62 18.09 -9.60
C TRP A 130 12.96 17.83 -8.92
N PHE A 131 13.02 16.83 -8.03
CA PHE A 131 14.26 16.46 -7.35
C PHE A 131 15.34 16.04 -8.36
N LEU A 132 15.01 15.15 -9.30
CA LEU A 132 15.93 14.73 -10.35
C LEU A 132 16.28 15.86 -11.31
N CYS A 133 15.32 16.73 -11.65
CA CYS A 133 15.59 17.91 -12.46
C CYS A 133 16.63 18.82 -11.79
N GLU A 134 16.51 19.12 -10.50
CA GLU A 134 17.46 20.01 -9.84
C GLU A 134 18.81 19.38 -9.56
N LEU A 135 18.84 18.07 -9.34
CA LEU A 135 20.08 17.30 -9.22
C LEU A 135 20.83 17.28 -10.56
N SER A 136 20.15 16.98 -11.66
CA SER A 136 20.75 16.93 -13.01
C SER A 136 21.23 18.28 -13.52
N ARG A 137 20.56 19.38 -13.10
CA ARG A 137 21.00 20.76 -13.38
C ARG A 137 22.21 21.19 -12.55
N GLY A 138 22.58 20.41 -11.52
CA GLY A 138 23.62 20.78 -10.56
C GLY A 138 23.20 21.91 -9.62
N SER A 139 21.90 22.25 -9.55
CA SER A 139 21.35 23.27 -8.65
C SER A 139 21.45 22.83 -7.18
N ILE A 140 21.47 21.53 -6.91
CA ILE A 140 21.63 20.92 -5.58
C ILE A 140 22.74 19.88 -5.58
N ASP A 141 23.38 19.69 -4.43
CA ASP A 141 24.21 18.51 -4.19
C ASP A 141 23.35 17.31 -3.81
N LEU A 142 23.85 16.10 -4.09
CA LEU A 142 23.23 14.87 -3.59
C LEU A 142 23.27 14.91 -2.05
N PRO A 143 22.13 14.88 -1.35
CA PRO A 143 22.12 14.97 0.10
C PRO A 143 22.93 13.84 0.76
N GLU A 144 23.85 14.20 1.65
CA GLU A 144 24.62 13.27 2.49
C GLU A 144 23.76 12.73 3.65
N VAL A 145 22.70 12.01 3.30
CA VAL A 145 21.81 11.37 4.27
C VAL A 145 22.12 9.87 4.31
N THR A 146 22.17 9.31 5.51
CA THR A 146 22.34 7.86 5.69
C THR A 146 20.98 7.16 5.77
N GLU A 147 20.90 5.92 5.27
CA GLU A 147 19.68 5.10 5.35
C GLU A 147 19.18 4.97 6.79
N LYS A 148 20.11 4.72 7.73
CA LYS A 148 19.80 4.63 9.15
C LYS A 148 19.24 5.94 9.69
N GLY A 149 19.74 7.10 9.24
CA GLY A 149 19.21 8.40 9.64
C GLY A 149 17.77 8.64 9.16
N ILE A 150 17.39 8.12 8.00
CA ILE A 150 16.01 8.18 7.49
C ILE A 150 15.11 7.24 8.29
N LEU A 151 15.53 5.98 8.50
CA LEU A 151 14.74 4.97 9.23
C LEU A 151 14.65 5.27 10.73
N ASP A 152 15.59 6.01 11.32
CA ASP A 152 15.52 6.42 12.72
C ASP A 152 14.27 7.28 13.00
N LYS A 153 13.79 8.02 12.00
CA LYS A 153 12.56 8.81 12.08
C LYS A 153 11.30 7.95 12.15
N SER A 154 11.38 6.65 11.82
CA SER A 154 10.22 5.75 11.77
C SER A 154 10.19 4.70 12.90
N LYS A 155 10.92 4.84 14.00
CA LYS A 155 11.00 3.83 15.10
C LYS A 155 9.66 3.25 15.60
N GLY A 156 8.61 4.06 15.71
CA GLY A 156 7.28 3.61 16.15
C GLY A 156 6.59 2.62 15.20
N ASP A 157 7.09 2.52 13.97
CA ASP A 157 6.62 1.63 12.93
C ASP A 157 6.89 0.15 13.25
N VAL A 158 8.08 -0.18 13.74
CA VAL A 158 8.52 -1.58 13.94
C VAL A 158 7.64 -2.31 14.94
N VAL A 159 7.30 -1.66 16.05
CA VAL A 159 6.42 -2.24 17.09
C VAL A 159 5.01 -2.42 16.55
N SER A 160 4.46 -1.40 15.87
CA SER A 160 3.11 -1.47 15.29
C SER A 160 3.01 -2.57 14.23
N LYS A 161 4.06 -2.76 13.41
CA LYS A 161 4.18 -3.84 12.43
C LYS A 161 4.15 -5.21 13.07
N GLY A 162 4.92 -5.41 14.14
CA GLY A 162 4.97 -6.68 14.87
C GLY A 162 3.59 -7.07 15.41
N VAL A 163 2.92 -6.14 16.10
CA VAL A 163 1.57 -6.37 16.65
C VAL A 163 0.58 -6.68 15.54
N THR A 164 0.56 -5.89 14.47
CA THR A 164 -0.35 -6.11 13.34
C THR A 164 -0.11 -7.46 12.67
N MET A 165 1.14 -7.87 12.45
CA MET A 165 1.46 -9.17 11.84
C MET A 165 0.98 -10.35 12.68
N VAL A 166 1.13 -10.28 14.00
CA VAL A 166 0.63 -11.32 14.91
C VAL A 166 -0.90 -11.38 14.86
N GLN A 167 -1.57 -10.22 14.97
CA GLN A 167 -3.03 -10.13 14.92
C GLN A 167 -3.61 -10.65 13.60
N THR A 168 -3.06 -10.21 12.46
CA THR A 168 -3.55 -10.62 11.14
C THR A 168 -3.30 -12.09 10.86
N THR A 169 -2.12 -12.61 11.23
CA THR A 169 -1.80 -14.04 11.08
C THR A 169 -2.76 -14.88 11.92
N TYR A 170 -3.00 -14.50 13.17
CA TYR A 170 -3.95 -15.18 14.04
C TYR A 170 -5.36 -15.20 13.44
N PHE A 171 -5.85 -14.05 12.98
CA PHE A 171 -7.16 -13.93 12.36
C PHE A 171 -7.30 -14.79 11.09
N VAL A 172 -6.32 -14.73 10.19
CA VAL A 172 -6.33 -15.51 8.94
C VAL A 172 -6.29 -17.01 9.23
N LEU A 173 -5.45 -17.46 10.18
CA LEU A 173 -5.41 -18.86 10.61
C LEU A 173 -6.74 -19.31 11.20
N GLN A 174 -7.43 -18.45 11.96
CA GLN A 174 -8.77 -18.73 12.47
C GLN A 174 -9.76 -18.93 11.33
N CYS A 175 -9.80 -18.04 10.34
CA CYS A 175 -10.67 -18.17 9.17
C CYS A 175 -10.39 -19.45 8.36
N ILE A 176 -9.11 -19.76 8.11
CA ILE A 176 -8.70 -20.97 7.38
C ILE A 176 -9.13 -22.23 8.16
N HIS A 177 -8.92 -22.26 9.47
CA HIS A 177 -9.28 -23.42 10.27
C HIS A 177 -10.81 -23.64 10.31
N ARG A 178 -11.60 -22.56 10.35
CA ARG A 178 -13.06 -22.65 10.22
C ARG A 178 -13.47 -23.23 8.88
N ALA A 179 -12.91 -22.71 7.79
CA ALA A 179 -13.16 -23.23 6.44
C ALA A 179 -12.78 -24.71 6.31
N ALA A 180 -11.63 -25.12 6.86
CA ALA A 180 -11.15 -26.51 6.81
C ALA A 180 -12.04 -27.51 7.58
N ARG A 181 -12.76 -27.05 8.62
CA ARG A 181 -13.74 -27.85 9.36
C ARG A 181 -15.16 -27.79 8.78
N GLY A 182 -15.35 -27.09 7.65
CA GLY A 182 -16.67 -26.86 7.09
C GLY A 182 -17.54 -25.93 7.95
N LEU A 183 -16.95 -25.18 8.89
CA LEU A 183 -17.67 -24.18 9.68
C LEU A 183 -17.88 -22.92 8.84
N VAL A 184 -19.00 -22.24 9.08
CA VAL A 184 -19.35 -21.02 8.36
C VAL A 184 -18.34 -19.91 8.66
N VAL A 185 -17.68 -19.41 7.61
CA VAL A 185 -16.92 -18.17 7.63
C VAL A 185 -17.88 -17.06 7.23
N THR A 186 -18.04 -16.06 8.09
CA THR A 186 -18.98 -14.96 7.86
C THR A 186 -18.49 -14.01 6.77
N GLU A 187 -19.41 -13.26 6.17
CA GLU A 187 -19.07 -12.25 5.15
C GLU A 187 -18.09 -11.20 5.65
N LEU A 188 -18.28 -10.78 6.89
CA LEU A 188 -17.40 -9.81 7.52
C LEU A 188 -15.99 -10.39 7.70
N GLU A 189 -15.87 -11.69 8.00
CA GLU A 189 -14.57 -12.39 8.06
C GLU A 189 -13.91 -12.48 6.68
N LEU A 190 -14.66 -12.82 5.63
CA LEU A 190 -14.15 -12.83 4.25
C LEU A 190 -13.70 -11.43 3.80
N THR A 191 -14.46 -10.39 4.17
CA THR A 191 -14.10 -8.99 3.92
C THR A 191 -12.78 -8.65 4.60
N ALA A 192 -12.60 -9.07 5.85
CA ALA A 192 -11.37 -8.84 6.59
C ALA A 192 -10.19 -9.59 5.97
N VAL A 193 -10.37 -10.86 5.56
CA VAL A 193 -9.35 -11.62 4.82
C VAL A 193 -8.95 -10.90 3.52
N ALA A 194 -9.92 -10.40 2.75
CA ALA A 194 -9.64 -9.63 1.54
C ALA A 194 -8.79 -8.38 1.84
N HIS A 195 -9.13 -7.61 2.88
CA HIS A 195 -8.31 -6.47 3.30
C HIS A 195 -6.91 -6.88 3.74
N THR A 196 -6.76 -7.97 4.50
CA THR A 196 -5.42 -8.45 4.90
C THR A 196 -4.56 -8.82 3.71
N LEU A 197 -5.13 -9.46 2.69
CA LEU A 197 -4.42 -9.79 1.44
C LEU A 197 -3.90 -8.54 0.75
N PHE A 198 -4.74 -7.52 0.58
CA PHE A 198 -4.35 -6.26 -0.05
C PHE A 198 -3.35 -5.49 0.80
N SER A 199 -3.53 -5.44 2.12
CA SER A 199 -2.58 -4.80 3.04
C SER A 199 -1.20 -5.44 2.96
N VAL A 200 -1.10 -6.77 2.86
CA VAL A 200 0.19 -7.47 2.68
C VAL A 200 0.85 -7.08 1.35
N MET A 201 0.09 -6.99 0.26
CA MET A 201 0.62 -6.57 -1.04
C MET A 201 1.07 -5.10 -1.06
N ILE A 202 0.26 -4.19 -0.51
CA ILE A 202 0.63 -2.77 -0.32
C ILE A 202 1.91 -2.68 0.49
N TYR A 203 1.96 -3.44 1.59
CA TYR A 203 3.10 -3.46 2.48
C TYR A 203 4.37 -4.00 1.81
N PHE A 204 4.26 -4.98 0.91
CA PHE A 204 5.40 -5.43 0.11
C PHE A 204 6.00 -4.30 -0.75
N PHE A 205 5.18 -3.47 -1.39
CA PHE A 205 5.68 -2.36 -2.22
C PHE A 205 6.25 -1.21 -1.37
N TRP A 206 5.64 -0.90 -0.23
CA TRP A 206 6.07 0.15 0.69
C TRP A 206 6.97 -0.33 1.84
N TRP A 207 7.53 -1.53 1.76
CA TRP A 207 8.38 -2.08 2.82
C TRP A 207 9.52 -1.14 3.24
N ASN A 208 10.19 -0.53 2.25
CA ASN A 208 11.31 0.39 2.44
C ASN A 208 10.87 1.87 2.55
N LYS A 209 9.56 2.16 2.54
CA LYS A 209 9.04 3.54 2.54
C LYS A 209 9.03 3.99 3.99
N PRO A 210 9.71 5.07 4.38
CA PRO A 210 9.70 5.54 5.76
C PRO A 210 8.29 5.89 6.24
N LEU A 211 7.90 5.40 7.42
CA LEU A 211 6.60 5.72 8.04
C LEU A 211 6.76 6.86 9.06
N ASN A 212 5.72 7.70 9.21
CA ASN A 212 5.62 8.75 10.23
C ASN A 212 6.68 9.87 10.14
N VAL A 213 7.30 10.08 8.98
CA VAL A 213 8.14 11.26 8.75
C VAL A 213 7.32 12.52 8.95
N GLU A 214 7.77 13.41 9.85
CA GLU A 214 7.02 14.62 10.22
C GLU A 214 7.47 15.85 9.44
N VAL A 215 8.78 15.95 9.23
CA VAL A 215 9.42 17.13 8.64
C VAL A 215 10.34 16.67 7.52
N PRO A 216 10.23 17.27 6.32
CA PRO A 216 11.15 16.98 5.23
C PRO A 216 12.57 17.46 5.57
N ILE A 217 13.57 16.85 4.96
CA ILE A 217 14.98 17.26 5.07
C ILE A 217 15.20 18.44 4.13
N GLU A 218 15.79 19.52 4.65
CA GLU A 218 16.08 20.70 3.87
C GLU A 218 17.35 20.49 3.03
N VAL A 219 17.24 20.82 1.74
CA VAL A 219 18.35 20.84 0.78
C VAL A 219 18.47 22.28 0.30
N HIS A 220 19.69 22.81 0.27
CA HIS A 220 19.91 24.20 -0.11
C HIS A 220 20.31 24.29 -1.58
N GLU A 221 19.72 25.25 -2.28
CA GLU A 221 20.14 25.61 -3.64
C GLU A 221 21.57 26.18 -3.59
N LYS A 222 22.43 25.71 -4.50
CA LYS A 222 23.76 26.29 -4.66
C LYS A 222 23.62 27.72 -5.16
N SER A 223 24.32 28.65 -4.51
CA SER A 223 24.57 29.97 -5.08
C SER A 223 25.56 29.82 -6.25
N LEU A 224 25.09 29.41 -7.42
CA LEU A 224 25.91 29.53 -8.63
C LEU A 224 26.16 31.03 -8.85
N PRO A 225 27.41 31.52 -8.92
CA PRO A 225 27.67 32.80 -9.55
C PRO A 225 27.14 32.69 -10.98
N TRP A 226 26.43 33.70 -11.47
CA TRP A 226 26.14 33.78 -12.90
C TRP A 226 27.47 33.78 -13.66
N ILE A 227 27.84 32.63 -14.23
CA ILE A 227 28.90 32.53 -15.21
C ILE A 227 28.19 32.65 -16.56
N ALA A 228 28.38 33.79 -17.22
CA ALA A 228 27.94 33.98 -18.60
C ALA A 228 28.49 32.81 -19.45
N PRO A 229 27.72 32.29 -20.44
CA PRO A 229 28.18 31.20 -21.28
C PRO A 229 29.56 31.57 -21.87
N PRO A 230 30.55 30.67 -21.81
CA PRO A 230 31.88 30.96 -22.33
C PRO A 230 31.76 31.29 -23.82
N SER A 231 32.26 32.46 -24.23
CA SER A 231 32.57 32.70 -25.63
C SER A 231 33.59 31.64 -26.06
N SER A 232 33.26 30.95 -27.15
CA SER A 232 33.91 29.75 -27.69
C SER A 232 35.38 29.55 -27.29
N PRO A 233 35.74 28.42 -26.66
CA PRO A 233 37.13 28.00 -26.59
C PRO A 233 37.53 27.38 -27.93
N ALA A 234 38.34 28.11 -28.70
CA ALA A 234 39.19 27.51 -29.72
C ALA A 234 40.29 26.71 -29.02
N GLY A 235 40.30 25.39 -29.18
CA GLY A 235 41.37 24.52 -28.67
C GLY A 235 40.85 23.22 -28.09
N GLY A 236 40.32 22.34 -28.95
CA GLY A 236 39.94 20.99 -28.57
C GLY A 236 41.18 20.13 -28.31
N SER A 237 41.33 19.65 -27.07
CA SER A 237 42.02 18.40 -26.79
C SER A 237 40.93 17.37 -26.46
N SER A 238 40.70 16.46 -27.41
CA SER A 238 39.71 15.39 -27.32
C SER A 238 40.16 14.34 -26.31
N VAL A 239 39.58 14.39 -25.12
CA VAL A 239 39.56 13.22 -24.23
C VAL A 239 38.64 12.21 -24.91
N HIS A 240 39.21 11.11 -25.38
CA HIS A 240 38.47 10.05 -26.06
C HIS A 240 37.48 9.41 -25.09
N ALA A 241 36.23 9.24 -25.52
CA ALA A 241 35.16 8.58 -24.77
C ALA A 241 35.47 7.11 -24.40
N GLU A 242 36.55 6.54 -24.94
CA GLU A 242 37.03 5.19 -24.62
C GLU A 242 37.80 5.13 -23.30
N ASP A 243 38.49 6.20 -22.88
CA ASP A 243 39.30 6.20 -21.64
C ASP A 243 38.43 6.37 -20.37
N VAL A 244 37.27 7.03 -20.48
CA VAL A 244 36.27 7.12 -19.40
C VAL A 244 35.58 5.77 -19.19
N ASN A 245 35.37 5.01 -20.27
CA ASN A 245 34.76 3.68 -20.22
C ASN A 245 35.72 2.60 -19.67
N LEU A 246 37.04 2.82 -19.74
CA LEU A 246 38.03 1.88 -19.19
C LEU A 246 38.30 2.08 -17.70
N LEU A 247 38.20 3.31 -17.19
CA LEU A 247 38.32 3.61 -15.75
C LEU A 247 37.02 3.33 -14.98
N THR A 248 35.88 3.33 -15.66
CA THR A 248 34.57 2.86 -15.14
C THR A 248 34.45 1.33 -15.22
N GLY A 249 35.55 0.62 -14.92
CA GLY A 249 35.57 -0.82 -14.69
C GLY A 249 34.65 -1.20 -13.53
N GLN A 250 33.37 -1.36 -13.85
CA GLN A 250 32.33 -2.12 -13.16
C GLN A 250 32.57 -2.42 -11.68
N CYS A 251 32.46 -1.41 -10.81
CA CYS A 251 31.83 -1.65 -9.52
C CYS A 251 30.30 -1.58 -9.74
N LYS A 252 29.73 -2.56 -10.47
CA LYS A 252 28.28 -2.74 -10.51
C LYS A 252 27.87 -3.21 -9.12
N ARG A 253 27.62 -2.24 -8.24
CA ARG A 253 27.07 -2.48 -6.91
C ARG A 253 25.84 -3.38 -7.09
N GLN A 254 25.82 -4.51 -6.39
CA GLN A 254 24.70 -5.43 -6.50
C GLN A 254 23.44 -4.75 -5.98
N LEU A 255 22.58 -4.33 -6.90
CA LEU A 255 21.23 -3.86 -6.59
C LEU A 255 20.50 -4.98 -5.83
N SER A 256 19.71 -4.59 -4.82
CA SER A 256 18.89 -5.54 -4.09
C SER A 256 17.94 -6.27 -5.05
N LEU A 257 17.55 -7.50 -4.71
CA LEU A 257 16.61 -8.27 -5.52
C LEU A 257 15.31 -7.50 -5.77
N ARG A 258 14.82 -6.75 -4.76
CA ARG A 258 13.62 -5.90 -4.88
C ARG A 258 13.82 -4.80 -5.91
N VAL A 259 14.94 -4.08 -5.88
CA VAL A 259 15.21 -3.02 -6.87
C VAL A 259 15.33 -3.60 -8.28
N ARG A 260 15.98 -4.76 -8.44
CA ARG A 260 16.06 -5.45 -9.74
C ARG A 260 14.69 -5.86 -10.28
N MET A 261 13.82 -6.38 -9.41
CA MET A 261 12.43 -6.70 -9.77
C MET A 261 11.65 -5.44 -10.19
N GLY A 262 11.74 -4.36 -9.40
CA GLY A 262 11.07 -3.10 -9.68
C GLY A 262 11.54 -2.47 -10.99
N LEU A 263 12.85 -2.54 -11.26
CA LEU A 263 13.42 -2.08 -12.52
C LEU A 263 12.98 -2.91 -13.71
N GLY A 264 12.90 -4.24 -13.56
CA GLY A 264 12.30 -5.11 -14.57
C GLY A 264 10.86 -4.70 -14.90
N CYS A 265 10.06 -4.34 -13.88
CA CYS A 265 8.70 -3.83 -14.05
C CYS A 265 8.63 -2.41 -14.66
N TYR A 266 9.67 -1.59 -14.47
CA TYR A 266 9.76 -0.24 -15.05
C TYR A 266 10.17 -0.30 -16.53
N ASN A 267 11.28 -0.98 -16.83
CA ASN A 267 11.88 -1.09 -18.16
C ASN A 267 11.15 -2.05 -19.09
N ALA A 268 10.28 -2.89 -18.53
CA ALA A 268 9.28 -3.68 -19.23
C ALA A 268 8.55 -2.81 -20.26
N SER A 269 9.01 -2.88 -21.50
CA SER A 269 8.51 -2.10 -22.63
C SER A 269 8.30 -3.04 -23.82
N GLY A 270 7.24 -2.79 -24.59
CA GLY A 270 6.86 -3.60 -25.73
C GLY A 270 5.49 -4.25 -25.53
N THR A 271 4.79 -4.44 -26.65
CA THR A 271 3.36 -4.80 -26.69
C THR A 271 2.99 -6.03 -25.84
N ALA A 272 3.84 -7.07 -25.82
CA ALA A 272 3.60 -8.29 -25.04
C ALA A 272 3.80 -8.08 -23.53
N VAL A 273 4.78 -7.27 -23.13
CA VAL A 273 5.08 -6.99 -21.72
C VAL A 273 4.08 -5.98 -21.15
N ASP A 274 3.71 -4.98 -21.95
CA ASP A 274 2.61 -4.07 -21.65
C ASP A 274 1.32 -4.87 -21.43
N PHE A 275 1.01 -5.79 -22.34
CA PHE A 275 -0.12 -6.70 -22.19
C PHE A 275 -0.05 -7.52 -20.88
N LEU A 276 1.11 -8.11 -20.56
CA LEU A 276 1.28 -8.88 -19.31
C LEU A 276 1.11 -8.00 -18.05
N ARG A 277 1.67 -6.80 -18.06
CA ARG A 277 1.56 -5.83 -16.96
C ARG A 277 0.11 -5.38 -16.76
N PHE A 278 -0.59 -5.05 -17.84
CA PHE A 278 -2.01 -4.71 -17.78
C PHE A 278 -2.85 -5.91 -17.36
N THR A 279 -2.49 -7.11 -17.78
CA THR A 279 -3.13 -8.36 -17.34
C THR A 279 -2.93 -8.59 -15.83
N LEU A 280 -1.73 -8.35 -15.31
CA LEU A 280 -1.46 -8.46 -13.87
C LEU A 280 -2.27 -7.43 -13.07
N ILE A 281 -2.24 -6.16 -13.49
CA ILE A 281 -3.03 -5.07 -12.88
C ILE A 281 -4.53 -5.40 -12.93
N PHE A 282 -5.01 -5.97 -14.05
CA PHE A 282 -6.36 -6.47 -14.20
C PHE A 282 -6.70 -7.53 -13.15
N PHE A 283 -5.88 -8.58 -13.02
CA PHE A 283 -6.16 -9.64 -12.05
C PHE A 283 -6.12 -9.11 -10.62
N LEU A 284 -5.15 -8.26 -10.28
CA LEU A 284 -5.03 -7.64 -8.95
C LEU A 284 -6.27 -6.81 -8.59
N GLY A 285 -6.80 -6.00 -9.51
CA GLY A 285 -8.03 -5.22 -9.28
C GLY A 285 -9.27 -6.08 -9.07
N ARG A 286 -9.28 -7.32 -9.59
CA ARG A 286 -10.41 -8.26 -9.45
C ARG A 286 -10.33 -9.12 -8.21
N LEU A 287 -9.16 -9.26 -7.60
CA LEU A 287 -8.95 -10.11 -6.42
C LEU A 287 -9.94 -9.78 -5.31
N PHE A 288 -10.21 -8.49 -5.07
CA PHE A 288 -11.12 -8.09 -4.01
C PHE A 288 -12.54 -8.60 -4.27
N GLY A 289 -13.10 -8.34 -5.46
CA GLY A 289 -14.41 -8.84 -5.84
C GLY A 289 -14.47 -10.38 -5.89
N ALA A 290 -13.40 -11.03 -6.35
CA ALA A 290 -13.31 -12.49 -6.43
C ALA A 290 -13.36 -13.17 -5.05
N VAL A 291 -12.76 -12.58 -4.01
CA VAL A 291 -12.90 -13.10 -2.63
C VAL A 291 -14.35 -13.05 -2.18
N HIS A 292 -15.10 -11.99 -2.51
CA HIS A 292 -16.54 -11.92 -2.20
C HIS A 292 -17.41 -12.87 -3.03
N CYS A 293 -16.95 -13.30 -4.20
CA CYS A 293 -17.64 -14.36 -4.94
C CYS A 293 -17.66 -15.70 -4.19
N LEU A 294 -16.72 -15.95 -3.26
CA LEU A 294 -16.76 -17.16 -2.41
C LEU A 294 -18.04 -17.23 -1.56
N ALA A 295 -18.62 -16.07 -1.28
CA ALA A 295 -19.86 -15.87 -0.55
C ALA A 295 -21.08 -15.66 -1.46
N TRP A 296 -21.06 -16.21 -2.67
CA TRP A 296 -22.17 -16.07 -3.62
C TRP A 296 -23.51 -16.57 -3.09
N ASN A 297 -23.46 -17.62 -2.27
CA ASN A 297 -24.62 -18.35 -1.76
C ASN A 297 -24.98 -17.98 -0.32
N THR A 298 -24.46 -16.87 0.20
CA THR A 298 -24.76 -16.44 1.56
C THR A 298 -26.24 -16.10 1.73
N HIS A 299 -26.82 -16.57 2.84
CA HIS A 299 -28.20 -16.34 3.17
C HIS A 299 -28.38 -14.95 3.80
N PHE A 300 -29.26 -14.14 3.21
CA PHE A 300 -29.64 -12.83 3.72
C PHE A 300 -31.09 -12.86 4.22
N PRO A 301 -31.47 -12.02 5.20
CA PRO A 301 -32.85 -11.96 5.69
C PRO A 301 -33.87 -11.58 4.62
N THR A 302 -33.46 -10.84 3.57
CA THR A 302 -34.33 -10.45 2.47
C THR A 302 -33.74 -10.83 1.11
N ARG A 303 -34.62 -11.19 0.16
CA ARG A 303 -34.22 -11.49 -1.23
C ARG A 303 -33.57 -10.29 -1.92
N ALA A 304 -34.06 -9.08 -1.63
CA ALA A 304 -33.49 -7.85 -2.16
C ALA A 304 -32.01 -7.70 -1.77
N ALA A 305 -31.67 -7.93 -0.49
CA ALA A 305 -30.28 -7.88 -0.01
C ALA A 305 -29.37 -8.87 -0.74
N SER A 306 -29.83 -10.10 -0.98
CA SER A 306 -29.07 -11.11 -1.74
C SER A 306 -28.84 -10.69 -3.22
N ILE A 307 -29.83 -10.05 -3.86
CA ILE A 307 -29.67 -9.52 -5.22
C ILE A 307 -28.67 -8.37 -5.24
N VAL A 308 -28.81 -7.40 -4.31
CA VAL A 308 -27.89 -6.26 -4.20
C VAL A 308 -26.47 -6.73 -3.92
N TRP A 309 -26.29 -7.75 -3.08
CA TRP A 309 -25.00 -8.39 -2.86
C TRP A 309 -24.39 -8.89 -4.17
N ARG A 310 -25.09 -9.78 -4.88
CA ARG A 310 -24.59 -10.38 -6.14
C ARG A 310 -24.26 -9.33 -7.20
N VAL A 311 -25.13 -8.34 -7.37
CA VAL A 311 -24.89 -7.22 -8.29
C VAL A 311 -23.66 -6.42 -7.87
N SER A 312 -23.53 -6.09 -6.58
CA SER A 312 -22.39 -5.33 -6.06
C SER A 312 -21.06 -6.10 -6.20
N VAL A 313 -21.05 -7.41 -5.94
CA VAL A 313 -19.87 -8.26 -6.13
C VAL A 313 -19.43 -8.27 -7.58
N LEU A 314 -20.37 -8.44 -8.53
CA LEU A 314 -20.06 -8.37 -9.96
C LEU A 314 -19.55 -6.98 -10.34
N MET A 315 -20.20 -5.90 -9.89
CA MET A 315 -19.75 -4.53 -10.16
C MET A 315 -18.33 -4.28 -9.66
N VAL A 316 -18.02 -4.64 -8.42
CA VAL A 316 -16.65 -4.50 -7.86
C VAL A 316 -15.65 -5.34 -8.64
N THR A 317 -16.05 -6.52 -9.13
CA THR A 317 -15.17 -7.38 -9.92
C THR A 317 -14.93 -6.85 -11.34
N PHE A 318 -15.89 -6.16 -11.97
CA PHE A 318 -15.77 -5.76 -13.38
C PHE A 318 -15.57 -4.26 -13.61
N CYS A 319 -15.95 -3.37 -12.69
CA CYS A 319 -15.77 -1.92 -12.85
C CYS A 319 -14.30 -1.48 -13.01
N PRO A 320 -13.32 -2.03 -12.27
CA PRO A 320 -11.90 -1.69 -12.47
C PRO A 320 -11.42 -1.99 -13.90
N PHE A 321 -11.95 -3.05 -14.54
CA PHE A 321 -11.67 -3.38 -15.93
C PHE A 321 -12.24 -2.34 -16.90
N ILE A 322 -13.49 -1.95 -16.68
CA ILE A 322 -14.18 -0.96 -17.53
C ILE A 322 -13.44 0.39 -17.47
N SER A 323 -13.08 0.86 -16.27
CA SER A 323 -12.31 2.10 -16.08
C SER A 323 -10.93 2.07 -16.74
N TYR A 324 -10.32 0.90 -16.86
CA TYR A 324 -9.00 0.75 -17.46
C TYR A 324 -9.04 0.71 -19.00
N VAL A 325 -10.05 0.04 -19.60
CA VAL A 325 -10.17 -0.09 -21.07
C VAL A 325 -10.71 1.18 -21.73
N ILE A 326 -11.63 1.88 -21.05
CA ILE A 326 -12.35 3.05 -21.60
C ILE A 326 -11.45 4.21 -22.04
N PRO A 327 -10.41 4.62 -21.30
CA PRO A 327 -9.52 5.71 -21.71
C PRO A 327 -8.79 5.46 -23.04
N HIS A 328 -8.64 4.20 -23.46
CA HIS A 328 -8.06 3.85 -24.75
C HIS A 328 -9.05 3.96 -25.92
N ILE A 329 -10.34 4.14 -25.62
CA ILE A 329 -11.39 4.40 -26.60
C ILE A 329 -11.48 5.93 -26.77
N ARG A 330 -10.90 6.46 -27.85
CA ARG A 330 -10.70 7.91 -28.15
C ARG A 330 -11.94 8.82 -28.03
N TRP A 331 -13.14 8.27 -27.83
CA TRP A 331 -14.41 8.99 -27.81
C TRP A 331 -15.07 9.09 -26.44
N ILE A 332 -14.46 8.53 -25.39
CA ILE A 332 -15.08 8.52 -24.07
C ILE A 332 -14.53 9.65 -23.20
N HIS A 333 -15.42 10.57 -22.79
CA HIS A 333 -15.08 11.71 -21.95
C HIS A 333 -14.62 11.28 -20.54
N ILE A 334 -13.70 12.05 -19.96
CA ILE A 334 -13.24 11.99 -18.56
C ILE A 334 -14.43 11.84 -17.57
N GLY A 335 -15.58 12.45 -17.87
CA GLY A 335 -16.80 12.33 -17.05
C GLY A 335 -17.28 10.89 -16.81
N SER A 336 -17.12 9.99 -17.78
CA SER A 336 -17.53 8.59 -17.65
C SER A 336 -16.71 7.82 -16.60
N VAL A 337 -15.41 8.12 -16.47
CA VAL A 337 -14.52 7.49 -15.48
C VAL A 337 -14.96 7.84 -14.07
N TYR A 338 -15.36 9.09 -13.84
CA TYR A 338 -15.91 9.52 -12.55
C TYR A 338 -17.24 8.83 -12.23
N VAL A 339 -18.11 8.63 -13.22
CA VAL A 339 -19.37 7.89 -13.03
C VAL A 339 -19.08 6.44 -12.67
N ILE A 340 -18.16 5.76 -13.38
CA ILE A 340 -17.80 4.36 -13.09
C ILE A 340 -17.18 4.25 -11.69
N PHE A 341 -16.32 5.19 -11.31
CA PHE A 341 -15.74 5.25 -9.97
C PHE A 341 -16.81 5.47 -8.89
N ALA A 342 -17.77 6.37 -9.10
CA ALA A 342 -18.87 6.59 -8.17
C ALA A 342 -19.74 5.33 -8.01
N VAL A 343 -20.08 4.69 -9.13
CA VAL A 343 -20.84 3.44 -9.17
C VAL A 343 -20.09 2.31 -8.44
N TYR A 344 -18.78 2.23 -8.64
CA TYR A 344 -17.91 1.32 -7.89
C TYR A 344 -17.97 1.62 -6.38
N CYS A 345 -17.79 2.87 -5.95
CA CYS A 345 -17.84 3.26 -4.54
C CYS A 345 -19.19 2.91 -3.89
N VAL A 346 -20.29 3.10 -4.59
CA VAL A 346 -21.62 2.69 -4.11
C VAL A 346 -21.68 1.18 -3.91
N ALA A 347 -21.24 0.39 -4.89
CA ALA A 347 -21.19 -1.07 -4.77
C ALA A 347 -20.32 -1.52 -3.58
N ARG A 348 -19.19 -0.85 -3.32
CA ARG A 348 -18.31 -1.10 -2.17
C ARG A 348 -19.01 -0.84 -0.83
N VAL A 349 -19.69 0.29 -0.72
CA VAL A 349 -20.48 0.62 0.48
C VAL A 349 -21.59 -0.40 0.69
N CYS A 350 -22.27 -0.82 -0.39
CA CYS A 350 -23.29 -1.87 -0.33
C CYS A 350 -22.70 -3.21 0.19
N LEU A 351 -21.54 -3.65 -0.31
CA LEU A 351 -20.90 -4.88 0.20
C LEU A 351 -20.56 -4.78 1.68
N LEU A 352 -20.02 -3.64 2.13
CA LEU A 352 -19.69 -3.45 3.54
C LEU A 352 -20.94 -3.48 4.42
N VAL A 353 -21.98 -2.70 4.06
CA VAL A 353 -23.26 -2.64 4.78
C VAL A 353 -23.93 -4.02 4.82
N LEU A 354 -23.95 -4.73 3.69
CA LEU A 354 -24.55 -6.05 3.61
C LEU A 354 -23.77 -7.11 4.40
N SER A 355 -22.45 -6.96 4.51
CA SER A 355 -21.64 -7.83 5.38
C SER A 355 -22.08 -7.73 6.84
N PHE A 356 -22.39 -6.52 7.34
CA PHE A 356 -22.99 -6.35 8.67
C PHE A 356 -24.43 -6.85 8.73
N TYR A 357 -25.23 -6.58 7.70
CA TYR A 357 -26.63 -7.01 7.66
C TYR A 357 -26.78 -8.53 7.69
N SER A 358 -25.87 -9.27 7.05
CA SER A 358 -25.84 -10.73 7.06
C SER A 358 -25.67 -11.33 8.46
N LEU A 359 -25.13 -10.57 9.42
CA LEU A 359 -24.90 -11.04 10.79
C LEU A 359 -26.21 -11.31 11.55
N GLN A 360 -27.33 -10.73 11.10
CA GLN A 360 -28.66 -10.95 11.71
C GLN A 360 -29.22 -12.34 11.44
N SER A 361 -28.76 -13.01 10.37
CA SER A 361 -29.23 -14.34 9.95
C SER A 361 -28.14 -15.39 10.03
N LEU A 362 -27.22 -15.28 11.00
CA LEU A 362 -26.12 -16.23 11.15
C LEU A 362 -26.63 -17.61 11.59
N PRO A 363 -26.16 -18.70 10.94
CA PRO A 363 -26.41 -20.05 11.41
C PRO A 363 -25.65 -20.33 12.69
N PHE A 364 -26.12 -21.31 13.46
CA PHE A 364 -25.51 -21.70 14.74
C PHE A 364 -24.01 -22.05 14.61
N ASP A 365 -23.61 -22.69 13.52
CA ASP A 365 -22.20 -23.06 13.24
C ASP A 365 -21.27 -21.83 13.16
N ALA A 366 -21.82 -20.64 12.88
CA ALA A 366 -21.06 -19.39 12.93
C ALA A 366 -20.60 -19.03 14.35
N HIS A 367 -21.28 -19.52 15.38
CA HIS A 367 -21.04 -19.24 16.79
C HIS A 367 -20.15 -20.26 17.49
N VAL A 368 -19.87 -21.40 16.89
CA VAL A 368 -18.95 -22.41 17.44
C VAL A 368 -17.54 -21.81 17.47
N ALA A 369 -16.94 -21.63 18.66
CA ALA A 369 -15.54 -21.22 18.75
C ALA A 369 -14.60 -22.42 18.58
N LEU A 370 -13.37 -22.14 18.15
CA LEU A 370 -12.38 -23.18 17.96
C LEU A 370 -11.75 -23.55 19.31
N SER A 371 -11.54 -24.85 19.55
CA SER A 371 -10.97 -25.33 20.81
C SER A 371 -9.60 -24.70 21.12
N TRP A 372 -8.80 -24.36 20.10
CA TRP A 372 -7.46 -23.80 20.28
C TRP A 372 -7.42 -22.30 20.58
N THR A 373 -8.50 -21.54 20.31
CA THR A 373 -8.59 -20.12 20.68
C THR A 373 -8.71 -19.92 22.20
N SER A 374 -8.80 -21.01 22.96
CA SER A 374 -8.75 -21.00 24.42
C SER A 374 -7.33 -20.97 24.99
N TYR A 375 -6.31 -21.29 24.18
CA TYR A 375 -4.91 -21.38 24.61
C TYR A 375 -4.07 -20.16 24.19
N LEU A 376 -4.58 -19.28 23.32
CA LEU A 376 -3.86 -18.14 22.76
C LEU A 376 -4.65 -16.84 22.90
N LEU A 377 -3.93 -15.76 23.23
CA LEU A 377 -4.36 -14.42 23.64
C LEU A 377 -5.74 -13.97 23.12
N HIS A 378 -6.64 -13.65 24.06
CA HIS A 378 -7.81 -12.82 23.81
C HIS A 378 -7.35 -11.35 23.81
N PHE A 379 -7.41 -10.68 22.65
CA PHE A 379 -7.24 -9.23 22.51
C PHE A 379 -8.58 -8.53 22.29
#